data_AF-J3JXY4-F1
#
_entry.id   AF-J3JXY4-F1
#
_cell.length_a   1.000
_cell.length_b   1.000
_cell.length_c   1.000
_cell.angle_alpha   90.00
_cell.angle_beta   90.00
_cell.angle_gamma   90.00
#
_symmetry.space_group_name_H-M   'P 1'
#
loop_
_entity.id
_entity.type
_entity.pdbx_description
1 polymer ?
#
loop_
_entity_poly.entity_id
_entity_poly.type
_entity_poly.pdbx_seq_one_letter_code
_entity_poly.pdbx_strand_id
1 'polypeptide(L)'
;MAGGFTESAFIKKLMELNNSSQSIQTLSLWLIHHRKHYTSVVKIWLRELVKAKDTKKLTFMYLANDVIQNSRKKGPEYGNEFGTQLKKAFENISQCDEKTKNGLDRVLTIWQDREIYSSVQIMEFKRALLLGKDDQPPSKKIKISDSKKKDKQVTVEVDGTLETHVHLSPHTPPGDPPEPEEIIKAIQDLEMNIASSDEKVREKKLQIYPKSCLTCQ
;
A
#
# COMPACT_ATOMS: atom_id res chain seq x y z
N MET A 1 4.40 -7.15 33.82
CA MET A 1 2.96 -7.45 33.72
C MET A 1 2.32 -6.36 32.87
N ALA A 2 1.76 -6.70 31.72
CA ALA A 2 0.86 -5.78 31.03
C ALA A 2 -0.40 -5.65 31.89
N GLY A 3 -0.67 -4.45 32.42
CA GLY A 3 -1.89 -4.19 33.17
C GLY A 3 -3.12 -4.54 32.32
N GLY A 4 -4.18 -5.03 32.97
CA GLY A 4 -5.42 -5.41 32.30
C GLY A 4 -6.03 -4.28 31.47
N PHE A 5 -6.80 -4.64 30.45
CA PHE A 5 -7.50 -3.66 29.63
C PHE A 5 -8.63 -2.99 30.43
N THR A 6 -8.57 -1.66 30.51
CA THR A 6 -9.69 -0.82 30.94
C THR A 6 -9.80 0.36 29.99
N GLU A 7 -11.02 0.87 29.79
CA GLU A 7 -11.25 2.01 28.90
C GLU A 7 -10.46 3.23 29.36
N SER A 8 -10.43 3.51 30.67
CA SER A 8 -9.66 4.61 31.26
C SER A 8 -8.16 4.48 31.03
N ALA A 9 -7.60 3.27 31.14
CA ALA A 9 -6.19 3.03 30.83
C ALA A 9 -5.88 3.27 29.36
N PHE A 10 -6.78 2.86 28.45
CA PHE A 10 -6.60 3.12 27.03
C PHE A 10 -6.68 4.62 26.70
N ILE A 11 -7.65 5.35 27.26
CA ILE A 11 -7.76 6.80 27.09
C ILE A 11 -6.49 7.50 27.58
N LYS A 12 -6.00 7.14 28.78
CA LYS A 12 -4.75 7.70 29.31
C LYS A 12 -3.57 7.46 28.35
N LYS A 13 -3.42 6.23 27.85
CA LYS A 13 -2.39 5.89 26.86
C LYS A 13 -2.54 6.68 25.54
N LEU A 14 -3.77 6.95 25.09
CA LEU A 14 -4.02 7.81 23.92
C LEU A 14 -3.63 9.28 24.19
N MET A 15 -3.82 9.78 25.41
CA MET A 15 -3.39 11.12 25.78
C MET A 15 -1.87 11.25 25.80
N GLU A 16 -1.16 10.20 26.22
CA GLU A 16 0.31 10.12 26.25
C GLU A 16 0.93 9.78 24.89
N LEU A 17 0.13 9.33 23.91
CA LEU A 17 0.57 8.97 22.57
C LEU A 17 1.24 10.16 21.85
N ASN A 18 2.41 9.90 21.28
CA ASN A 18 3.17 10.85 20.48
C ASN A 18 3.58 10.24 19.12
N ASN A 19 4.22 11.04 18.28
CA ASN A 19 4.57 10.67 16.89
C ASN A 19 5.79 9.75 16.76
N SER A 20 6.45 9.36 17.86
CA SER A 20 7.56 8.42 17.80
C SER A 20 7.08 7.00 17.46
N SER A 21 7.85 6.30 16.62
CA SER A 21 7.55 4.91 16.25
C SER A 21 7.45 4.01 17.48
N GLN A 22 8.30 4.22 18.49
CA GLN A 22 8.29 3.41 19.72
C GLN A 22 7.01 3.62 20.53
N SER A 23 6.51 4.86 20.68
CA SER A 23 5.24 5.13 21.38
C SER A 23 4.06 4.43 20.69
N ILE A 24 3.99 4.55 19.35
CA ILE A 24 2.93 3.94 18.55
C ILE A 24 2.98 2.41 18.62
N GLN A 25 4.16 1.80 18.40
CA GLN A 25 4.32 0.34 18.42
C GLN A 25 4.03 -0.26 19.79
N THR A 26 4.48 0.41 20.87
CA THR A 26 4.24 -0.07 22.25
C THR A 26 2.74 -0.11 22.55
N LEU A 27 2.01 0.95 22.17
CA LEU A 27 0.56 0.98 22.36
C LEU A 27 -0.16 -0.03 21.46
N SER A 28 0.25 -0.13 20.20
CA SER A 28 -0.30 -1.08 19.24
C SER A 28 -0.18 -2.53 19.72
N LEU A 29 1.01 -2.93 20.20
CA LEU A 29 1.23 -4.28 20.73
C LEU A 29 0.35 -4.57 21.95
N TRP A 30 0.20 -3.59 22.85
CA TRP A 30 -0.70 -3.72 23.99
C TRP A 30 -2.16 -3.91 23.55
N LEU A 31 -2.63 -3.17 22.55
CA LEU A 31 -3.97 -3.35 21.99
C LEU A 31 -4.16 -4.73 21.34
N ILE A 32 -3.17 -5.19 20.57
CA ILE A 32 -3.20 -6.51 19.92
C ILE A 32 -3.23 -7.63 20.97
N HIS A 33 -2.52 -7.47 22.08
CA HIS A 33 -2.62 -8.42 23.21
C HIS A 33 -4.05 -8.45 23.77
N HIS A 34 -4.69 -7.29 23.92
CA HIS A 34 -6.04 -7.15 24.45
C HIS A 34 -7.14 -7.15 23.37
N ARG A 35 -6.89 -7.83 22.23
CA ARG A 35 -7.79 -7.84 21.06
C ARG A 35 -9.22 -8.25 21.34
N LYS A 36 -9.49 -8.99 22.43
CA LYS A 36 -10.86 -9.32 22.87
C LYS A 36 -11.76 -8.08 23.05
N HIS A 37 -11.16 -6.91 23.24
CA HIS A 37 -11.86 -5.63 23.40
C HIS A 37 -11.82 -4.76 22.14
N TYR A 38 -11.59 -5.34 20.94
CA TYR A 38 -11.42 -4.59 19.70
C TYR A 38 -12.56 -3.58 19.45
N THR A 39 -13.82 -3.98 19.68
CA THR A 39 -14.98 -3.09 19.53
C THR A 39 -14.90 -1.87 20.44
N SER A 40 -14.59 -2.04 21.73
CA SER A 40 -14.43 -0.91 22.66
C SER A 40 -13.23 -0.04 22.26
N VAL A 41 -12.11 -0.65 21.86
CA VAL A 41 -10.91 0.07 21.42
C VAL A 41 -11.22 0.97 20.23
N VAL A 42 -11.85 0.45 19.17
CA VAL A 42 -12.14 1.23 17.96
C VAL A 42 -13.14 2.36 18.26
N LYS A 43 -14.17 2.10 19.07
CA LYS A 43 -15.14 3.13 19.49
C LYS A 43 -14.49 4.26 20.29
N ILE A 44 -13.64 3.92 21.25
CA ILE A 44 -12.90 4.91 22.06
C ILE A 44 -11.92 5.68 21.17
N TRP A 45 -11.18 4.98 20.32
CA TRP A 45 -10.24 5.60 19.38
C TRP A 45 -10.92 6.66 18.53
N LEU A 46 -12.08 6.36 17.92
CA LEU A 46 -12.82 7.33 17.11
C LEU A 46 -13.32 8.51 17.96
N ARG A 47 -13.86 8.24 19.15
CA ARG A 47 -14.35 9.29 20.06
C ARG A 47 -13.24 10.25 20.45
N GLU A 48 -12.06 9.73 20.78
CA GLU A 48 -10.92 10.55 21.19
C GLU A 48 -10.24 11.22 19.98
N LEU A 49 -10.24 10.60 18.80
CA LEU A 49 -9.79 11.21 17.54
C LEU A 49 -10.59 12.47 17.21
N VAL A 50 -11.92 12.40 17.31
CA VAL A 50 -12.81 13.53 17.01
C VAL A 50 -12.60 14.70 17.97
N LYS A 51 -12.23 14.42 19.23
CA LYS A 51 -11.91 15.44 20.25
C LYS A 51 -10.47 15.96 20.14
N ALA A 52 -9.57 15.21 19.52
CA ALA A 52 -8.16 15.55 19.49
C ALA A 52 -7.89 16.77 18.62
N LYS A 53 -6.85 17.53 18.98
CA LYS A 53 -6.31 18.61 18.15
C LYS A 53 -5.80 18.05 16.81
N ASP A 54 -5.88 18.84 15.75
CA ASP A 54 -5.48 18.42 14.40
C ASP A 54 -4.05 17.88 14.31
N THR A 55 -3.13 18.46 15.09
CA THR A 55 -1.73 18.01 15.19
C THR A 55 -1.57 16.58 15.74
N LYS A 56 -2.55 16.06 16.50
CA LYS A 56 -2.55 14.70 17.04
C LYS A 56 -3.31 13.70 16.16
N LYS A 57 -4.24 14.15 15.31
CA LYS A 57 -5.10 13.27 14.50
C LYS A 57 -4.29 12.33 13.60
N LEU A 58 -3.21 12.82 12.99
CA LEU A 58 -2.33 11.98 12.18
C LEU A 58 -1.69 10.85 13.00
N THR A 59 -1.26 11.12 14.23
CA THR A 59 -0.68 10.11 15.13
C THR A 59 -1.69 9.02 15.49
N PHE A 60 -2.96 9.40 15.72
CA PHE A 60 -4.05 8.43 15.95
C PHE A 60 -4.26 7.53 14.74
N MET A 61 -4.15 8.07 13.53
CA MET A 61 -4.28 7.30 12.30
C MET A 61 -3.08 6.36 12.09
N TYR A 62 -1.87 6.77 12.48
CA TYR A 62 -0.71 5.87 12.48
C TYR A 62 -0.84 4.72 13.48
N LEU A 63 -1.44 4.97 14.66
CA LEU A 63 -1.79 3.89 15.59
C LEU A 63 -2.79 2.92 14.96
N ALA A 64 -3.88 3.42 14.38
CA ALA A 64 -4.87 2.56 13.72
C ALA A 64 -4.23 1.74 12.60
N ASN A 65 -3.39 2.37 11.77
CA ASN A 65 -2.63 1.69 10.73
C ASN A 65 -1.77 0.54 11.30
N ASP A 66 -0.99 0.80 12.35
CA ASP A 66 -0.12 -0.22 12.93
C ASP A 66 -0.93 -1.38 13.55
N VAL A 67 -2.02 -1.08 14.27
CA VAL A 67 -2.91 -2.10 14.85
C VAL A 67 -3.58 -2.93 13.77
N ILE A 68 -4.15 -2.30 12.74
CA ILE A 68 -4.82 -3.01 11.62
C ILE A 68 -3.82 -3.95 10.94
N GLN A 69 -2.61 -3.48 10.63
CA GLN A 69 -1.62 -4.29 9.93
C GLN A 69 -1.07 -5.44 10.77
N ASN A 70 -0.69 -5.18 12.02
CA ASN A 70 -0.05 -6.18 12.87
C ASN A 70 -1.04 -7.19 13.48
N SER A 71 -2.32 -6.81 13.63
CA SER A 71 -3.35 -7.72 14.13
C SER A 71 -3.80 -8.79 13.12
N ARG A 72 -3.54 -8.60 11.80
CA ARG A 72 -3.95 -9.56 10.74
C ARG A 72 -3.50 -10.98 11.00
N LYS A 73 -2.30 -11.16 11.57
CA LYS A 73 -1.74 -12.48 11.93
C LYS A 73 -2.52 -13.20 13.03
N LYS A 74 -3.28 -12.44 13.83
CA LYS A 74 -4.11 -12.95 14.94
C LYS A 74 -5.58 -13.11 14.53
N GLY A 75 -6.08 -12.23 13.66
CA GLY A 75 -7.42 -12.32 13.10
C GLY A 75 -7.90 -11.00 12.49
N PRO A 76 -9.03 -11.02 11.75
CA PRO A 76 -9.53 -9.86 11.01
C PRO A 76 -10.36 -8.88 11.86
N GLU A 77 -10.59 -9.16 13.15
CA GLU A 77 -11.51 -8.40 14.02
C GLU A 77 -11.24 -6.88 13.98
N TYR A 78 -9.98 -6.48 14.13
CA TYR A 78 -9.60 -5.07 14.08
C TYR A 78 -9.80 -4.47 12.69
N GLY A 79 -9.37 -5.16 11.63
CA GLY A 79 -9.54 -4.67 10.26
C GLY A 79 -11.02 -4.42 9.92
N ASN A 80 -11.90 -5.36 10.26
CA ASN A 80 -13.32 -5.22 10.02
C ASN A 80 -13.92 -4.07 10.83
N GLU A 81 -13.62 -4.00 12.13
CA GLU A 81 -14.22 -3.00 13.01
C GLU A 81 -13.73 -1.58 12.67
N PHE A 82 -12.42 -1.40 12.41
CA PHE A 82 -11.90 -0.13 11.93
C PHE A 82 -12.53 0.27 10.60
N GLY A 83 -12.70 -0.67 9.67
CA GLY A 83 -13.37 -0.42 8.38
C GLY A 83 -14.72 0.29 8.52
N THR A 84 -15.51 -0.05 9.55
CA THR A 84 -16.82 0.59 9.79
C THR A 84 -16.72 2.03 10.30
N GLN A 85 -15.66 2.38 11.03
CA GLN A 85 -15.49 3.71 11.64
C GLN A 85 -14.57 4.63 10.84
N LEU A 86 -13.76 4.08 9.94
CA LEU A 86 -12.75 4.83 9.18
C LEU A 86 -13.36 5.92 8.32
N LYS A 87 -14.50 5.67 7.67
CA LYS A 87 -15.20 6.70 6.86
C LYS A 87 -15.43 7.98 7.68
N LYS A 88 -16.00 7.84 8.88
CA LYS A 88 -16.26 8.95 9.80
C LYS A 88 -14.97 9.60 10.30
N ALA A 89 -13.90 8.83 10.52
CA ALA A 89 -12.60 9.35 10.87
C ALA A 89 -12.01 10.23 9.75
N PHE A 90 -12.05 9.77 8.50
CA PHE A 90 -11.58 10.53 7.34
C PHE A 90 -12.40 11.80 7.10
N GLU A 91 -13.73 11.73 7.26
CA GLU A 91 -14.62 12.91 7.20
C GLU A 91 -14.22 13.97 8.25
N ASN A 92 -13.88 13.56 9.47
CA ASN A 92 -13.44 14.48 10.53
C ASN A 92 -12.05 15.10 10.28
N ILE A 93 -11.15 14.36 9.60
CA ILE A 93 -9.78 14.83 9.29
C ILE A 93 -9.74 15.61 7.97
N SER A 94 -10.81 15.59 7.17
CA SER A 94 -10.91 16.29 5.88
C SER A 94 -10.67 17.81 5.97
N GLN A 95 -10.89 18.42 7.14
CA GLN A 95 -10.65 19.85 7.40
C GLN A 95 -9.21 20.16 7.84
N CYS A 96 -8.38 19.16 8.09
CA CYS A 96 -6.99 19.37 8.53
C CYS A 96 -6.06 19.81 7.39
N ASP A 97 -4.84 20.20 7.77
CA ASP A 97 -3.77 20.62 6.87
C ASP A 97 -3.39 19.56 5.82
N GLU A 98 -2.82 20.02 4.70
CA GLU A 98 -2.35 19.17 3.62
C GLU A 98 -1.32 18.14 4.08
N LYS A 99 -0.46 18.48 5.04
CA LYS A 99 0.50 17.53 5.63
C LYS A 99 -0.20 16.28 6.19
N THR A 100 -1.31 16.47 6.90
CA THR A 100 -2.09 15.37 7.46
C THR A 100 -2.76 14.57 6.34
N LYS A 101 -3.32 15.24 5.34
CA LYS A 101 -3.95 14.61 4.17
C LYS A 101 -2.96 13.76 3.37
N ASN A 102 -1.75 14.26 3.14
CA ASN A 102 -0.70 13.54 2.43
C ASN A 102 -0.25 12.29 3.21
N GLY A 103 -0.15 12.41 4.54
CA GLY A 103 0.09 11.25 5.41
C GLY A 103 -1.00 10.20 5.28
N LEU A 104 -2.26 10.61 5.19
CA LEU A 104 -3.40 9.70 5.01
C LEU A 104 -3.48 9.07 3.63
N ASP A 105 -3.17 9.81 2.57
CA ASP A 105 -3.12 9.23 1.22
C ASP A 105 -2.03 8.14 1.14
N ARG A 106 -0.87 8.34 1.79
CA ARG A 106 0.15 7.31 1.92
C ARG A 106 -0.37 6.08 2.67
N VAL A 107 -1.10 6.26 3.77
CA VAL A 107 -1.72 5.15 4.53
C VAL A 107 -2.72 4.38 3.66
N LEU A 108 -3.58 5.08 2.91
CA LEU A 108 -4.56 4.46 2.01
C LEU A 108 -3.88 3.69 0.88
N THR A 109 -2.80 4.24 0.32
CA THR A 109 -1.99 3.55 -0.71
C THR A 109 -1.38 2.26 -0.16
N ILE A 110 -0.85 2.28 1.08
CA ILE A 110 -0.33 1.09 1.75
C ILE A 110 -1.45 0.06 1.99
N TRP A 111 -2.64 0.50 2.39
CA TRP A 111 -3.78 -0.42 2.60
C TRP A 111 -4.26 -1.06 1.31
N GLN A 112 -4.19 -0.35 0.19
CA GLN A 112 -4.49 -0.88 -1.13
C GLN A 112 -3.44 -1.89 -1.57
N ASP A 113 -2.15 -1.55 -1.48
CA ASP A 113 -1.02 -2.41 -1.86
C ASP A 113 -0.98 -3.72 -1.06
N ARG A 114 -1.31 -3.66 0.23
CA ARG A 114 -1.34 -4.82 1.13
C ARG A 114 -2.67 -5.56 1.15
N GLU A 115 -3.60 -5.17 0.27
CA GLU A 115 -4.95 -5.74 0.15
C GLU A 115 -5.67 -5.83 1.51
N ILE A 116 -5.56 -4.78 2.31
CA ILE A 116 -6.20 -4.70 3.64
C ILE A 116 -7.69 -4.37 3.47
N TYR A 117 -7.98 -3.47 2.55
CA TYR A 117 -9.34 -3.09 2.18
C TYR A 117 -9.49 -3.17 0.66
N SER A 118 -10.73 -3.42 0.21
CA SER A 118 -11.05 -3.45 -1.21
C SER A 118 -10.84 -2.09 -1.88
N SER A 119 -10.58 -2.08 -3.19
CA SER A 119 -10.42 -0.83 -3.96
C SER A 119 -11.64 0.09 -3.85
N VAL A 120 -12.84 -0.48 -3.70
CA VAL A 120 -14.08 0.27 -3.47
C VAL A 120 -14.01 1.03 -2.15
N GLN A 121 -13.66 0.36 -1.06
CA GLN A 121 -13.52 1.00 0.26
C GLN A 121 -12.43 2.07 0.27
N ILE A 122 -11.28 1.79 -0.37
CA ILE A 122 -10.20 2.78 -0.48
C ILE A 122 -10.69 4.04 -1.20
N MET A 123 -11.45 3.88 -2.30
CA MET A 123 -12.03 5.00 -3.02
C MET A 123 -13.03 5.80 -2.16
N GLU A 124 -13.87 5.11 -1.37
CA GLU A 124 -14.78 5.76 -0.43
C GLU A 124 -14.04 6.57 0.64
N PHE A 125 -12.95 6.04 1.18
CA PHE A 125 -12.10 6.75 2.16
C PHE A 125 -11.40 7.96 1.53
N LYS A 126 -10.87 7.83 0.30
CA LYS A 126 -10.30 8.96 -0.44
C LYS A 126 -11.36 10.03 -0.67
N ARG A 127 -12.57 9.65 -1.08
CA ARG A 127 -13.68 10.58 -1.28
C ARG A 127 -14.04 11.30 0.02
N ALA A 128 -14.13 10.58 1.14
CA ALA A 128 -14.38 11.16 2.47
C ALA A 128 -13.31 12.19 2.88
N LEU A 129 -12.05 11.98 2.50
CA LEU A 129 -10.96 12.91 2.78
C LEU A 129 -11.02 14.18 1.91
N LEU A 130 -11.56 14.08 0.69
CA LEU A 130 -11.68 15.18 -0.27
C LEU A 130 -12.94 16.03 -0.09
N LEU A 131 -14.06 15.42 0.31
CA LEU A 131 -15.37 16.07 0.51
C LEU A 131 -15.41 17.06 1.69
N GLY A 132 -14.29 17.29 2.38
CA GLY A 132 -14.15 18.44 3.28
C GLY A 132 -14.10 19.78 2.54
N LYS A 133 -13.96 19.77 1.22
CA LYS A 133 -14.16 20.93 0.36
C LYS A 133 -15.37 20.64 -0.54
N ASP A 134 -16.40 21.47 -0.39
CA ASP A 134 -17.59 21.58 -1.23
C ASP A 134 -18.81 20.68 -0.95
N ASP A 135 -19.96 21.34 -1.03
CA ASP A 135 -21.32 20.94 -0.72
C ASP A 135 -21.90 19.92 -1.74
N GLN A 136 -22.65 18.92 -1.25
CA GLN A 136 -23.67 18.11 -1.96
C GLN A 136 -23.24 17.08 -3.07
N PRO A 137 -23.89 15.89 -3.19
CA PRO A 137 -23.38 14.74 -3.93
C PRO A 137 -23.98 14.58 -5.34
N PRO A 138 -23.37 13.74 -6.19
CA PRO A 138 -24.14 12.95 -7.15
C PRO A 138 -24.09 11.48 -6.75
N SER A 139 -25.25 10.98 -6.31
CA SER A 139 -25.60 9.57 -6.42
C SER A 139 -25.46 9.16 -7.89
N LYS A 140 -24.56 8.22 -8.21
CA LYS A 140 -24.64 7.44 -9.45
C LYS A 140 -24.58 5.96 -9.10
N LYS A 141 -25.77 5.35 -9.18
CA LYS A 141 -26.02 3.91 -9.21
C LYS A 141 -25.01 3.24 -10.14
N ILE A 142 -24.23 2.31 -9.61
CA ILE A 142 -23.49 1.36 -10.44
C ILE A 142 -24.52 0.40 -11.03
N LYS A 143 -24.87 0.62 -12.30
CA LYS A 143 -25.52 -0.39 -13.12
C LYS A 143 -24.45 -1.40 -13.49
N ILE A 144 -24.57 -2.61 -12.94
CA ILE A 144 -23.89 -3.79 -13.46
C ILE A 144 -24.48 -4.04 -14.85
N SER A 145 -23.68 -3.81 -15.89
CA SER A 145 -23.97 -4.23 -17.25
C SER A 145 -22.88 -5.20 -17.70
N ASP A 146 -23.19 -6.47 -17.55
CA ASP A 146 -22.59 -7.59 -18.25
C ASP A 146 -22.61 -7.29 -19.77
N SER A 147 -21.46 -7.37 -20.45
CA SER A 147 -21.39 -7.20 -21.91
C SER A 147 -20.36 -8.15 -22.49
N LYS A 148 -20.86 -9.34 -22.85
CA LYS A 148 -20.38 -10.22 -23.91
C LYS A 148 -19.91 -9.42 -25.12
N LYS A 149 -18.67 -9.65 -25.55
CA LYS A 149 -18.10 -9.12 -26.80
C LYS A 149 -18.44 -10.10 -27.94
N LYS A 150 -19.30 -9.69 -28.87
CA LYS A 150 -19.56 -10.38 -30.14
C LYS A 150 -19.42 -9.38 -31.29
N ASP A 151 -18.44 -9.66 -32.14
CA ASP A 151 -18.38 -9.51 -33.59
C ASP A 151 -19.03 -8.30 -34.29
N LYS A 152 -18.22 -7.55 -35.06
CA LYS A 152 -18.71 -6.65 -36.11
C LYS A 152 -17.92 -6.88 -37.41
N GLN A 153 -18.64 -7.53 -38.31
CA GLN A 153 -18.48 -7.73 -39.74
C GLN A 153 -18.37 -6.41 -40.52
N VAL A 154 -17.40 -6.32 -41.45
CA VAL A 154 -17.39 -5.37 -42.56
C VAL A 154 -17.03 -6.16 -43.82
N THR A 155 -17.94 -6.14 -44.79
CA THR A 155 -17.87 -6.79 -46.11
C THR A 155 -17.32 -5.83 -47.15
N VAL A 156 -16.41 -6.29 -48.00
CA VAL A 156 -16.14 -5.71 -49.33
C VAL A 156 -15.96 -6.86 -50.32
N GLU A 157 -16.72 -6.82 -51.40
CA GLU A 157 -16.80 -7.83 -52.47
C GLU A 157 -16.08 -7.30 -53.71
N VAL A 158 -15.22 -8.09 -54.37
CA VAL A 158 -14.93 -8.01 -55.82
C VAL A 158 -14.44 -9.38 -56.35
N ASP A 159 -15.23 -9.95 -57.26
CA ASP A 159 -14.92 -10.73 -58.47
C ASP A 159 -14.12 -12.06 -58.43
N GLY A 160 -14.88 -13.16 -58.33
CA GLY A 160 -14.87 -14.27 -59.31
C GLY A 160 -13.58 -15.04 -59.61
N THR A 161 -13.30 -16.12 -58.87
CA THR A 161 -13.17 -17.51 -59.38
C THR A 161 -13.08 -18.46 -58.17
N LEU A 162 -13.87 -19.54 -58.20
CA LEU A 162 -13.94 -20.56 -57.16
C LEU A 162 -12.64 -21.36 -57.13
N GLU A 163 -12.00 -21.53 -55.96
CA GLU A 163 -11.41 -22.81 -55.54
C GLU A 163 -11.40 -22.93 -54.01
N THR A 164 -11.87 -24.09 -53.56
CA THR A 164 -12.03 -24.49 -52.17
C THR A 164 -10.71 -25.08 -51.72
N HIS A 165 -10.03 -24.46 -50.74
CA HIS A 165 -8.98 -25.17 -50.01
C HIS A 165 -9.07 -24.90 -48.51
N VAL A 166 -9.53 -25.93 -47.81
CA VAL A 166 -9.20 -26.22 -46.42
C VAL A 166 -7.68 -26.24 -46.30
N HIS A 167 -7.14 -25.41 -45.43
CA HIS A 167 -5.77 -25.50 -44.95
C HIS A 167 -5.83 -25.14 -43.45
N LEU A 168 -5.92 -26.13 -42.57
CA LEU A 168 -4.78 -26.76 -41.90
C LEU A 168 -3.73 -25.72 -41.46
N SER A 169 -3.53 -25.67 -40.14
CA SER A 169 -2.54 -24.89 -39.42
C SER A 169 -1.29 -24.57 -40.24
N PRO A 170 -0.85 -23.30 -40.29
CA PRO A 170 0.51 -22.98 -40.69
C PRO A 170 1.46 -23.43 -39.58
N HIS A 171 2.07 -24.59 -39.83
CA HIS A 171 3.30 -25.03 -39.21
C HIS A 171 4.42 -24.00 -39.48
N THR A 172 5.28 -23.86 -38.48
CA THR A 172 6.57 -23.16 -38.47
C THR A 172 7.51 -23.61 -39.60
N PRO A 173 8.31 -22.71 -40.21
CA PRO A 173 9.55 -23.09 -40.89
C PRO A 173 10.62 -23.50 -39.86
N PRO A 174 11.48 -24.49 -40.16
CA PRO A 174 12.52 -24.97 -39.26
C PRO A 174 13.77 -24.08 -39.35
N GLY A 175 14.18 -23.52 -38.23
CA GLY A 175 15.43 -22.79 -38.05
C GLY A 175 15.63 -22.55 -36.56
N ASP A 176 16.61 -23.25 -35.99
CA ASP A 176 16.92 -23.45 -34.56
C ASP A 176 16.43 -22.37 -33.58
N PRO A 177 15.76 -22.76 -32.47
CA PRO A 177 15.58 -21.88 -31.32
C PRO A 177 16.97 -21.47 -30.80
N PRO A 178 17.23 -20.19 -30.48
CA PRO A 178 18.52 -19.81 -29.88
C PRO A 178 18.75 -20.64 -28.61
N GLU A 179 19.86 -21.37 -28.60
CA GLU A 179 20.21 -22.28 -27.51
C GLU A 179 20.24 -21.53 -26.17
N PRO A 180 19.76 -22.15 -25.08
CA PRO A 180 19.78 -21.54 -23.74
C PRO A 180 21.18 -21.13 -23.28
N GLU A 181 22.23 -21.62 -23.95
CA GLU A 181 23.63 -21.27 -23.73
C GLU A 181 23.98 -19.83 -24.14
N GLU A 182 23.35 -19.26 -25.18
CA GLU A 182 23.59 -17.86 -25.58
C GLU A 182 23.00 -16.88 -24.56
N ILE A 183 21.89 -17.24 -23.93
CA ILE A 183 21.26 -16.46 -22.87
C ILE A 183 22.13 -16.48 -21.61
N ILE A 184 22.67 -17.65 -21.24
CA ILE A 184 23.58 -17.79 -20.10
C ILE A 184 24.88 -17.00 -20.35
N LYS A 185 25.40 -17.01 -21.57
CA LYS A 185 26.60 -16.26 -21.97
C LYS A 185 26.38 -14.75 -21.90
N ALA A 186 25.23 -14.25 -22.35
CA ALA A 186 24.87 -12.83 -22.24
C ALA A 186 24.75 -12.35 -20.78
N ILE A 187 24.24 -13.21 -19.89
CA ILE A 187 24.15 -12.91 -18.45
C ILE A 187 25.55 -12.88 -17.80
N GLN A 188 26.43 -13.84 -18.14
CA GLN A 188 27.81 -13.88 -17.63
C GLN A 188 28.68 -12.72 -18.14
N ASP A 189 28.49 -12.26 -19.37
CA ASP A 189 29.23 -11.13 -19.95
C ASP A 189 28.86 -9.80 -19.27
N LEU A 190 27.58 -9.62 -18.93
CA LEU A 190 27.10 -8.51 -18.10
C LEU A 190 27.71 -8.54 -16.70
N GLU A 191 27.85 -9.72 -16.09
CA GLU A 191 28.43 -9.88 -14.76
C GLU A 191 29.95 -9.57 -14.73
N MET A 192 30.69 -9.94 -15.79
CA MET A 192 32.11 -9.62 -15.92
C MET A 192 32.39 -8.12 -16.16
N ASN A 193 31.49 -7.40 -16.83
CA ASN A 193 31.66 -5.97 -17.11
C ASN A 193 31.34 -5.08 -15.89
N ILE A 194 30.39 -5.50 -15.04
CA ILE A 194 30.05 -4.77 -13.79
C ILE A 194 31.18 -4.88 -12.76
N ALA A 195 31.86 -6.03 -12.68
CA ALA A 195 32.96 -6.25 -11.75
C ALA A 195 34.17 -5.30 -11.97
N SER A 196 34.43 -4.90 -13.23
CA SER A 196 35.59 -4.04 -13.58
C SER A 196 35.44 -2.59 -13.12
N SER A 197 34.21 -2.09 -12.96
CA SER A 197 33.96 -0.68 -12.61
C SER A 197 34.07 -0.40 -11.11
N ASP A 198 33.87 -1.39 -10.24
CA ASP A 198 33.94 -1.22 -8.77
C ASP A 198 35.39 -1.27 -8.23
N GLU A 199 36.28 -2.02 -8.89
CA GLU A 199 37.70 -2.16 -8.51
C GLU A 199 38.44 -0.80 -8.55
N LYS A 200 38.29 -0.05 -9.65
CA LYS A 200 38.93 1.27 -9.82
C LYS A 200 38.38 2.33 -8.87
N VAL A 201 37.09 2.24 -8.52
CA VAL A 201 36.48 3.14 -7.54
C VAL A 201 37.00 2.82 -6.13
N ARG A 202 37.21 1.54 -5.81
CA ARG A 202 37.78 1.10 -4.53
C ARG A 202 39.25 1.52 -4.37
N GLU A 203 40.05 1.38 -5.41
CA GLU A 203 41.45 1.83 -5.41
C GLU A 203 41.56 3.35 -5.26
N LYS A 204 40.71 4.10 -6.00
CA LYS A 204 40.69 5.57 -5.92
C LYS A 204 40.25 6.08 -4.54
N LYS A 205 39.39 5.35 -3.83
CA LYS A 205 38.92 5.70 -2.48
C LYS A 205 40.03 5.55 -1.42
N LEU A 206 40.98 4.62 -1.60
CA LEU A 206 42.11 4.44 -0.69
C LEU A 206 43.17 5.54 -0.81
N GLN A 207 43.24 6.21 -1.97
CA GLN A 207 44.24 7.26 -2.23
C GLN A 207 43.83 8.65 -1.70
N ILE A 208 42.55 8.83 -1.34
CA ILE A 208 41.99 10.10 -0.82
C ILE A 208 42.10 10.20 0.70
N TYR A 209 42.47 9.12 1.40
CA TYR A 209 42.75 9.14 2.83
C TYR A 209 44.27 9.09 3.06
N PRO A 210 44.98 10.24 3.05
CA PRO A 210 46.34 10.25 3.54
C PRO A 210 46.36 9.81 5.01
N LYS A 211 47.23 8.84 5.30
CA LYS A 211 47.56 8.39 6.66
C LYS A 211 48.15 9.56 7.44
N SER A 212 47.31 10.29 8.14
CA SER A 212 47.71 11.24 9.18
C SER A 212 46.90 10.95 10.43
N CYS A 213 47.46 10.10 11.29
CA CYS A 213 47.60 10.31 12.74
C CYS A 213 47.93 8.96 13.40
N LEU A 214 49.20 8.58 13.34
CA LEU A 214 49.77 7.55 14.23
C LEU A 214 51.06 8.14 14.79
N THR A 215 50.90 9.12 15.68
CA THR A 215 51.86 9.49 16.72
C THR A 215 51.22 10.52 17.63
N CYS A 216 50.67 10.07 18.75
CA CYS A 216 50.61 10.86 19.97
C CYS A 216 50.49 9.90 21.16
N GLN A 217 51.64 9.74 21.83
CA GLN A 217 51.91 9.59 23.26
C GLN A 217 51.02 8.66 24.10
#